data_AF-A0A4Q6BGQ6-F1
#
_entry.id   AF-A0A4Q6BGQ6-F1
#
_cell.length_a   1.000
_cell.length_b   1.000
_cell.length_c   1.000
_cell.angle_alpha   90.00
_cell.angle_beta   90.00
_cell.angle_gamma   90.00
#
_symmetry.space_group_name_H-M   'P 1'
#
loop_
_entity.id
_entity.type
_entity.pdbx_description
1 polymer ?
#
loop_
_entity_poly.entity_id
_entity_poly.type
_entity_poly.pdbx_seq_one_letter_code
_entity_poly.pdbx_strand_id
1 'polypeptide(L)'
;IEEALIHAKEIASQWSNEICIVGGGEIYKQTTSLVDRIYLTRIHETIEGDTFYPLDVLDGFECQEKEAVSSAIDYTASIWNRKV
;
A
#
# COMPACT_ATOMS: atom_id res chain seq x y z
N ILE A 1 -9.22 -1.50 -14.05
CA ILE A 1 -7.86 -1.20 -13.57
C ILE A 1 -7.00 -0.59 -14.67
N GLU A 2 -6.88 -1.23 -15.84
CA GLU A 2 -6.02 -0.78 -16.93
C GLU A 2 -6.26 0.67 -17.38
N GLU A 3 -7.51 1.04 -17.72
CA GLU A 3 -7.86 2.41 -18.10
C GLU A 3 -7.49 3.45 -17.03
N ALA A 4 -7.69 3.12 -15.76
CA ALA A 4 -7.32 3.99 -14.64
C ALA A 4 -5.79 4.16 -14.54
N LEU A 5 -5.02 3.09 -14.79
CA LEU A 5 -3.56 3.17 -14.81
C LEU A 5 -3.06 3.98 -16.00
N ILE A 6 -3.69 3.87 -17.18
CA ILE A 6 -3.36 4.69 -18.35
C ILE A 6 -3.56 6.16 -18.01
N HIS A 7 -4.75 6.51 -17.52
CA HIS A 7 -5.07 7.88 -17.16
C HIS A 7 -4.12 8.43 -16.06
N ALA A 8 -3.84 7.63 -15.02
CA ALA A 8 -2.91 8.02 -13.97
C ALA A 8 -1.50 8.30 -14.52
N LYS A 9 -1.00 7.48 -15.45
CA LYS A 9 0.30 7.68 -16.10
C LYS A 9 0.35 8.95 -16.94
N GLU A 10 -0.74 9.33 -17.60
CA GLU A 10 -0.82 10.56 -18.41
C GLU A 10 -0.69 11.82 -17.55
N ILE A 11 -1.28 11.82 -16.35
CA ILE A 11 -1.28 12.98 -15.47
C ILE A 11 -0.14 12.99 -14.45
N ALA A 12 0.51 11.84 -14.19
CA ALA A 12 1.51 11.66 -13.12
C ALA A 12 2.67 12.67 -13.18
N SER A 13 3.07 13.09 -14.38
CA SER A 13 4.14 14.07 -14.60
C SER A 13 3.81 15.48 -14.10
N GLN A 14 2.53 15.77 -13.88
CA GLN A 14 2.06 17.02 -13.26
C GLN A 14 2.18 16.98 -11.72
N TRP A 15 2.53 15.83 -11.16
CA TRP A 15 2.66 15.56 -9.72
C TRP A 15 4.10 15.08 -9.42
N SER A 16 4.24 14.06 -8.58
CA SER A 16 5.54 13.51 -8.15
C SER A 16 6.00 12.29 -8.96
N ASN A 17 5.37 11.96 -10.09
CA ASN A 17 5.58 10.73 -10.85
C ASN A 17 5.32 9.42 -10.07
N GLU A 18 4.68 9.48 -8.91
CA GLU A 18 4.30 8.32 -8.11
C GLU A 18 2.78 8.09 -8.24
N ILE A 19 2.39 6.86 -8.61
CA ILE A 19 0.99 6.47 -8.75
C ILE A 19 0.65 5.57 -7.57
N CYS A 20 -0.28 6.01 -6.73
CA CYS A 20 -0.71 5.27 -5.56
C CYS A 20 -2.02 4.53 -5.81
N ILE A 21 -2.04 3.23 -5.51
CA ILE A 21 -3.28 2.47 -5.40
C ILE A 21 -3.82 2.63 -3.98
N VAL A 22 -5.03 3.17 -3.85
CA VAL A 22 -5.64 3.52 -2.54
C VAL A 22 -6.81 2.63 -2.12
N GLY A 23 -6.97 1.48 -2.78
CA GLY A 23 -7.96 0.45 -2.44
C GLY A 23 -9.33 0.62 -3.12
N GLY A 24 -10.39 -0.05 -2.66
CA GLY A 24 -10.48 -0.95 -1.50
C GLY A 24 -9.95 -2.38 -1.72
N GLY A 25 -10.40 -3.34 -0.90
CA GLY A 25 -9.86 -4.71 -0.87
C GLY A 25 -9.80 -5.44 -2.22
N GLU A 26 -10.82 -5.27 -3.07
CA GLU A 26 -10.84 -5.86 -4.41
C GLU A 26 -9.80 -5.23 -5.36
N ILE A 27 -9.61 -3.92 -5.26
CA ILE A 27 -8.59 -3.21 -6.05
C ILE A 27 -7.19 -3.68 -5.63
N TYR A 28 -6.93 -3.80 -4.32
CA TYR A 28 -5.66 -4.31 -3.83
C TYR A 28 -5.35 -5.71 -4.37
N LYS A 29 -6.32 -6.64 -4.37
CA LYS A 29 -6.15 -7.99 -4.94
C LYS A 29 -5.77 -7.97 -6.41
N GLN A 30 -6.32 -7.04 -7.20
CA GLN A 30 -6.04 -6.92 -8.63
C GLN A 30 -4.71 -6.23 -8.95
N THR A 31 -4.11 -5.51 -8.00
CA THR A 31 -2.95 -4.63 -8.26
C THR A 31 -1.69 -5.01 -7.49
N THR A 32 -1.71 -5.99 -6.58
CA THR A 32 -0.54 -6.39 -5.77
C THR A 32 0.70 -6.76 -6.61
N SER A 33 0.49 -7.33 -7.80
CA SER A 33 1.58 -7.67 -8.72
C SER A 33 2.14 -6.48 -9.50
N LEU A 34 1.49 -5.32 -9.44
CA LEU A 34 1.84 -4.13 -10.25
C LEU A 34 2.63 -3.09 -9.47
N VAL A 35 2.68 -3.19 -8.14
CA VAL A 35 3.30 -2.16 -7.28
C VAL A 35 4.75 -2.48 -6.97
N ASP A 36 5.61 -1.46 -6.92
CA ASP A 36 7.02 -1.62 -6.54
C ASP A 36 7.27 -1.28 -5.07
N ARG A 37 6.34 -0.55 -4.45
CA ARG A 37 6.39 -0.06 -3.07
C ARG A 37 5.04 -0.17 -2.38
N ILE A 38 5.06 -0.47 -1.09
CA ILE A 38 3.89 -0.47 -0.21
C ILE A 38 4.15 0.46 0.98
N TYR A 39 3.27 1.45 1.14
CA TYR A 39 3.17 2.24 2.37
C TYR A 39 2.13 1.58 3.27
N LEU A 40 2.57 1.01 4.39
CA LEU A 40 1.72 0.23 5.29
C LEU A 40 1.66 0.89 6.67
N THR A 41 0.45 1.25 7.08
CA THR A 41 0.14 1.66 8.45
C THR A 41 -0.52 0.50 9.18
N ARG A 42 0.20 -0.11 10.13
CA ARG A 42 -0.33 -1.15 11.01
C ARG A 42 -0.91 -0.51 12.26
N ILE A 43 -2.23 -0.52 12.38
CA ILE A 43 -2.94 -0.14 13.60
C ILE A 43 -2.78 -1.25 14.65
N HIS A 44 -2.38 -0.92 15.87
CA HIS A 44 -2.19 -1.90 16.95
C HIS A 44 -3.47 -2.13 17.75
N GLU A 45 -4.57 -2.36 17.03
CA GLU A 45 -5.89 -2.66 17.59
C GLU A 45 -6.55 -3.78 16.79
N THR A 46 -7.44 -4.53 17.44
CA THR A 46 -8.25 -5.55 16.76
C THR A 46 -9.61 -4.94 16.43
N ILE A 47 -9.91 -4.87 15.14
CA ILE A 47 -11.14 -4.26 14.61
C ILE A 47 -11.91 -5.34 13.86
N GLU A 48 -13.22 -5.41 14.08
CA GLU A 48 -14.10 -6.28 13.29
C GLU A 48 -14.25 -5.74 11.86
N GLY A 49 -14.14 -6.62 10.87
CA GLY A 49 -14.26 -6.25 9.46
C GLY A 49 -14.54 -7.46 8.57
N ASP A 50 -15.09 -7.19 7.39
CA ASP A 50 -15.44 -8.19 6.37
C ASP A 50 -14.48 -8.21 5.18
N THR A 51 -13.54 -7.26 5.13
CA THR A 51 -12.62 -7.02 4.02
C THR A 51 -11.20 -6.87 4.53
N PHE A 52 -10.27 -7.63 3.94
CA PHE A 52 -8.89 -7.71 4.40
C PHE A 52 -7.90 -7.40 3.29
N TYR A 53 -6.77 -6.77 3.64
CA TYR A 53 -5.64 -6.61 2.75
C TYR A 53 -4.88 -7.96 2.60
N PRO A 54 -4.43 -8.34 1.39
CA PRO A 54 -3.66 -9.58 1.18
C PRO A 54 -2.23 -9.43 1.73
N LEU A 55 -2.05 -9.67 3.04
CA LEU A 55 -0.78 -9.45 3.74
C LEU A 55 0.36 -10.37 3.27
N ASP A 56 0.04 -11.51 2.64
CA ASP A 56 0.99 -12.43 2.01
C ASP A 56 1.80 -11.77 0.88
N VAL A 57 1.29 -10.67 0.30
CA VAL A 57 2.06 -9.87 -0.69
C VAL A 57 3.41 -9.43 -0.14
N LEU A 58 3.52 -9.18 1.18
CA LEU A 58 4.73 -8.69 1.82
C LEU A 58 5.89 -9.70 1.76
N ASP A 59 5.64 -10.98 1.48
CA ASP A 59 6.69 -11.98 1.30
C ASP A 59 7.61 -11.62 0.12
N GLY A 60 7.09 -10.93 -0.89
CA GLY A 60 7.83 -10.39 -2.03
C GLY A 60 8.54 -9.06 -1.77
N PHE A 61 8.47 -8.52 -0.55
CA PHE A 61 8.94 -7.18 -0.20
C PHE A 61 9.88 -7.20 1.02
N GLU A 62 10.70 -6.16 1.12
CA GLU A 62 11.58 -5.92 2.26
C GLU A 62 11.26 -4.55 2.89
N CYS A 63 11.07 -4.55 4.21
CA CYS A 63 10.83 -3.33 4.99
C CYS A 63 12.10 -2.48 5.01
N GLN A 64 12.02 -1.27 4.45
CA GLN A 64 13.13 -0.32 4.42
C GLN A 64 13.13 0.59 5.64
N GLU A 65 11.95 1.10 5.99
CA GLU A 65 11.76 2.06 7.07
C GLU A 65 10.52 1.70 7.87
N LYS A 66 10.58 1.93 9.18
CA LYS A 66 9.41 1.82 10.06
C LYS A 66 9.55 2.76 11.25
N GLU A 67 8.43 3.35 11.64
CA GLU A 67 8.33 4.24 12.79
C GLU A 67 7.12 3.85 13.63
N ALA A 68 7.33 3.66 14.94
CA ALA A 68 6.25 3.49 15.89
C ALA A 68 5.79 4.86 16.37
N VAL A 69 4.49 5.13 16.22
CA VAL A 69 3.89 6.42 16.56
C VAL A 69 2.84 6.19 17.64
N SER A 70 2.98 6.90 18.76
CA SER A 70 1.95 6.91 19.80
C SER A 70 0.94 8.01 19.52
N SER A 71 -0.34 7.66 19.54
CA SER A 71 -1.46 8.55 19.22
C SER A 71 -2.70 8.12 20.01
N ALA A 72 -3.89 8.56 19.59
CA ALA A 72 -5.14 8.06 20.18
C ALA A 72 -5.25 6.53 20.07
N ILE A 73 -4.73 5.95 18.99
CA ILE A 73 -4.48 4.52 18.81
C ILE A 73 -3.04 4.39 18.31
N ASP A 74 -2.23 3.58 18.98
CA ASP A 74 -0.84 3.36 18.56
C ASP A 74 -0.80 2.66 17.20
N TYR A 75 0.15 3.07 16.35
CA TYR A 75 0.36 2.45 15.04
C TYR A 75 1.84 2.41 14.66
N THR A 76 2.16 1.60 13.65
CA THR A 76 3.46 1.61 13.00
C THR A 76 3.27 1.97 11.53
N ALA A 77 3.91 3.06 11.10
CA ALA A 77 4.04 3.38 9.68
C ALA A 77 5.30 2.70 9.15
N SER A 78 5.21 2.09 7.96
CA SER A 78 6.34 1.38 7.34
C SER A 78 6.33 1.50 5.83
N ILE A 79 7.53 1.48 5.23
CA ILE A 79 7.75 1.49 3.79
C ILE A 79 8.42 0.18 3.39
N TRP A 80 7.81 -0.51 2.43
CA TRP A 80 8.27 -1.79 1.92
C TRP A 80 8.57 -1.65 0.43
N ASN A 81 9.75 -2.09 -0.01
CA ASN A 81 10.11 -2.14 -1.43
C ASN A 81 10.16 -3.60 -1.91
N ARG A 82 9.78 -3.83 -3.16
CA ARG A 82 9.85 -5.17 -3.78
C ARG A 82 11.29 -5.68 -3.76
N LYS A 83 11.49 -6.95 -3.41
CA LYS A 83 12.81 -7.61 -3.46
C LYS A 83 13.29 -7.69 -4.91
N VAL A 84 14.59 -7.52 -5.12
CA VAL A 84 15.27 -7.68 -6.42
C VAL A 84 15.69 -9.14 -6.61
#